data_AF-A0A3D4YNG4-F1
#
_entry.id   AF-A0A3D4YNG4-F1
#
_cell.length_a   1.000
_cell.length_b   1.000
_cell.length_c   1.000
_cell.angle_alpha   90.00
_cell.angle_beta   90.00
_cell.angle_gamma   90.00
#
_symmetry.space_group_name_H-M   'P 1'
#
loop_
_entity.id
_entity.type
_entity.pdbx_description
1 polymer ?
#
loop_
_entity_poly.entity_id
_entity_poly.type
_entity_poly.pdbx_seq_one_letter_code
_entity_poly.pdbx_strand_id
1 'polypeptide(L)'
;MTSGYLSEREARFLMAAAALAPAQGKNLEIGSFKGRSTVGLAYVTRELGLGTVVAVDPHTAPATTDPDLRGKTSSYDDFVANLRTAGVFERVEIQRVYSHELAREWKDSIRFLWIDGDHTYEGAKADLDMFKPYLVDGAIVAMHDVLGTFEGALRVFVEEVLDSDDFGPAGFSGSIGWAQYRPRDGKAARFRRRRRLLAIPARQLIPVARRADRGLHGWNKFLYKLWRPLAPHGDVNLKYLAAVTS
;
A
#
# COMPACT_ATOMS: atom_id res chain seq x y z
N MET A 1 -11.07 15.03 -12.06
CA MET A 1 -10.48 13.80 -11.50
C MET A 1 -9.20 14.19 -10.77
N THR A 2 -9.00 13.69 -9.55
CA THR A 2 -7.75 13.89 -8.80
C THR A 2 -6.59 13.25 -9.55
N SER A 3 -5.52 14.00 -9.82
CA SER A 3 -4.31 13.46 -10.45
C SER A 3 -3.52 12.60 -9.45
N GLY A 4 -2.84 11.56 -9.93
CA GLY A 4 -2.07 10.63 -9.11
C GLY A 4 -1.87 9.27 -9.78
N TYR A 5 -0.86 8.51 -9.34
CA TYR A 5 -0.39 7.25 -9.93
C TYR A 5 -1.13 6.01 -9.39
N LEU A 6 -2.46 6.03 -9.43
CA LEU A 6 -3.30 4.90 -8.98
C LEU A 6 -4.33 4.57 -10.04
N SER A 7 -4.39 3.35 -10.57
CA SER A 7 -5.43 3.00 -11.52
C SER A 7 -6.82 2.97 -10.85
N GLU A 8 -7.90 3.10 -11.63
CA GLU A 8 -9.26 3.00 -11.09
C GLU A 8 -9.50 1.66 -10.37
N ARG A 9 -8.92 0.60 -10.91
CA ARG A 9 -8.97 -0.75 -10.37
C ARG A 9 -8.31 -0.85 -9.00
N GLU A 10 -7.13 -0.28 -8.87
CA GLU A 10 -6.37 -0.23 -7.61
C GLU A 10 -7.09 0.65 -6.58
N ALA A 11 -7.65 1.79 -7.00
CA ALA A 11 -8.45 2.65 -6.14
C ALA A 11 -9.67 1.91 -5.56
N ARG A 12 -10.42 1.18 -6.41
CA ARG A 12 -11.56 0.36 -5.95
C ARG A 12 -11.13 -0.73 -4.98
N PHE A 13 -10.01 -1.40 -5.24
CA PHE A 13 -9.46 -2.39 -4.32
C PHE A 13 -9.09 -1.77 -2.98
N LEU A 14 -8.39 -0.63 -2.99
CA LEU A 14 -7.95 0.06 -1.78
C LEU A 14 -9.14 0.46 -0.90
N MET A 15 -10.19 1.02 -1.50
CA MET A 15 -11.44 1.34 -0.80
C MET A 15 -12.09 0.10 -0.19
N ALA A 16 -12.15 -1.01 -0.95
CA ALA A 16 -12.71 -2.25 -0.45
C ALA A 16 -11.88 -2.88 0.67
N ALA A 17 -10.55 -2.82 0.59
CA ALA A 17 -9.65 -3.33 1.61
C ALA A 17 -9.83 -2.56 2.93
N ALA A 18 -9.87 -1.22 2.89
CA ALA A 18 -10.16 -0.42 4.07
C ALA A 18 -11.54 -0.73 4.68
N ALA A 19 -12.56 -0.91 3.83
CA ALA A 19 -13.91 -1.24 4.26
C ALA A 19 -14.04 -2.63 4.91
N LEU A 20 -13.31 -3.61 4.41
CA LEU A 20 -13.43 -5.04 4.79
C LEU A 20 -12.40 -5.49 5.82
N ALA A 21 -11.50 -4.61 6.27
CA ALA A 21 -10.64 -4.90 7.41
C ALA A 21 -11.52 -5.09 8.66
N PRO A 22 -11.58 -6.28 9.31
CA PRO A 22 -12.41 -6.51 10.50
C PRO A 22 -11.94 -5.73 11.75
N ALA A 23 -10.71 -5.24 11.72
CA ALA A 23 -10.06 -4.53 12.81
C ALA A 23 -10.69 -3.16 13.11
N GLN A 24 -10.52 -2.69 14.35
CA GLN A 24 -10.82 -1.31 14.75
C GLN A 24 -9.52 -0.52 14.97
N GLY A 25 -9.54 0.78 14.70
CA GLY A 25 -8.36 1.64 14.77
C GLY A 25 -8.36 2.72 13.68
N LYS A 26 -7.26 3.46 13.57
CA LYS A 26 -7.04 4.46 12.54
C LYS A 26 -6.66 3.82 11.20
N ASN A 27 -6.99 4.53 10.11
CA ASN A 27 -6.51 4.22 8.76
C ASN A 27 -5.31 5.12 8.50
N LEU A 28 -4.13 4.53 8.26
CA LEU A 28 -2.90 5.28 8.00
C LEU A 28 -2.49 5.10 6.54
N GLU A 29 -2.24 6.21 5.86
CA GLU A 29 -1.65 6.29 4.53
C GLU A 29 -0.29 6.99 4.62
N ILE A 30 0.73 6.36 4.06
CA ILE A 30 2.09 6.90 3.93
C ILE A 30 2.35 7.15 2.44
N GLY A 31 2.62 8.41 2.08
CA GLY A 31 2.70 8.85 0.69
C GLY A 31 1.31 9.22 0.16
N SER A 32 0.98 10.52 0.23
CA SER A 32 -0.35 11.03 -0.12
C SER A 32 -0.34 11.81 -1.43
N PHE A 33 0.81 12.34 -1.83
CA PHE A 33 1.04 13.13 -3.05
C PHE A 33 -0.06 14.18 -3.31
N LYS A 34 -0.92 13.98 -4.32
CA LYS A 34 -2.04 14.87 -4.67
C LYS A 34 -3.40 14.34 -4.17
N GLY A 35 -3.42 13.23 -3.45
CA GLY A 35 -4.57 12.76 -2.68
C GLY A 35 -5.51 11.80 -3.39
N ARG A 36 -5.06 11.12 -4.45
CA ARG A 36 -5.94 10.23 -5.24
C ARG A 36 -6.43 9.03 -4.42
N SER A 37 -5.51 8.33 -3.75
CA SER A 37 -5.81 7.26 -2.78
C SER A 37 -6.52 7.81 -1.56
N THR A 38 -6.02 8.91 -0.99
CA THR A 38 -6.59 9.57 0.19
C THR A 38 -8.07 9.90 0.03
N VAL A 39 -8.48 10.46 -1.11
CA VAL A 39 -9.89 10.78 -1.39
C VAL A 39 -10.76 9.53 -1.36
N GLY A 40 -10.32 8.42 -1.97
CA GLY A 40 -11.06 7.16 -1.96
C GLY A 40 -11.19 6.58 -0.55
N LEU A 41 -10.09 6.57 0.20
CA LEU A 41 -10.05 6.12 1.60
C LEU A 41 -10.95 6.97 2.50
N ALA A 42 -10.86 8.29 2.40
CA ALA A 42 -11.64 9.22 3.21
C ALA A 42 -13.13 9.14 2.88
N TYR A 43 -13.48 8.89 1.62
CA TYR A 43 -14.86 8.65 1.21
C TYR A 43 -15.40 7.37 1.87
N VAL A 44 -14.73 6.23 1.69
CA VAL A 44 -15.27 4.94 2.20
C VAL A 44 -15.31 4.88 3.73
N THR A 45 -14.30 5.44 4.39
CA THR A 45 -14.23 5.48 5.86
C THR A 45 -15.31 6.38 6.44
N ARG A 46 -15.63 7.50 5.78
CA ARG A 46 -16.77 8.36 6.14
C ARG A 46 -18.10 7.60 6.02
N GLU A 47 -18.37 7.01 4.85
CA GLU A 47 -19.66 6.35 4.58
C GLU A 47 -19.92 5.17 5.52
N LEU A 48 -18.87 4.48 5.96
CA LEU A 48 -18.97 3.29 6.80
C LEU A 48 -18.66 3.55 8.29
N GLY A 49 -18.37 4.80 8.68
CA GLY A 49 -18.07 5.14 10.08
C GLY A 49 -16.79 4.50 10.61
N LEU A 50 -15.74 4.39 9.79
CA LEU A 50 -14.49 3.67 10.10
C LEU A 50 -13.37 4.57 10.65
N GLY A 51 -13.72 5.76 11.13
CA GLY A 51 -12.78 6.78 11.61
C GLY A 51 -12.21 7.66 10.50
N THR A 52 -11.24 8.50 10.86
CA THR A 52 -10.52 9.36 9.92
C THR A 52 -9.39 8.59 9.21
N VAL A 53 -8.92 9.15 8.11
CA VAL A 53 -7.67 8.74 7.46
C VAL A 53 -6.57 9.68 7.94
N VAL A 54 -5.50 9.13 8.51
CA VAL A 54 -4.27 9.87 8.72
C VAL A 54 -3.42 9.75 7.48
N ALA A 55 -3.12 10.87 6.83
CA ALA A 55 -2.38 10.94 5.58
C ALA A 55 -1.05 11.64 5.86
N VAL A 56 0.06 10.88 5.80
CA VAL A 56 1.41 11.42 6.05
C VAL A 56 2.21 11.54 4.77
N ASP A 57 2.71 12.74 4.52
CA ASP A 57 3.55 13.06 3.38
C ASP A 57 4.30 14.40 3.65
N PRO A 58 5.62 14.48 3.49
CA PRO A 58 6.34 15.74 3.67
C PRO A 58 5.94 16.80 2.61
N HIS A 59 5.38 16.37 1.48
CA HIS A 59 5.01 17.18 0.31
C HIS A 59 6.18 18.07 -0.16
N THR A 60 7.41 17.56 -0.13
CA THR A 60 8.62 18.27 -0.57
C THR A 60 8.82 18.15 -2.08
N ALA A 61 9.43 19.16 -2.71
CA ALA A 61 9.84 19.11 -4.11
C ALA A 61 11.31 19.57 -4.26
N PRO A 62 12.13 18.91 -5.11
CA PRO A 62 11.80 17.67 -5.83
C PRO A 62 11.76 16.48 -4.86
N ALA A 63 10.72 15.66 -4.93
CA ALA A 63 10.78 14.33 -4.34
C ALA A 63 11.46 13.40 -5.37
N THR A 64 12.33 12.53 -4.90
CA THR A 64 13.05 11.54 -5.72
C THR A 64 12.09 10.62 -6.49
N THR A 65 10.87 10.46 -5.99
CA THR A 65 9.81 9.59 -6.52
C THR A 65 8.77 10.33 -7.38
N ASP A 66 8.70 11.66 -7.36
CA ASP A 66 7.66 12.44 -8.07
C ASP A 66 8.23 13.31 -9.20
N PRO A 67 8.33 12.77 -10.44
CA PRO A 67 8.80 13.54 -11.60
C PRO A 67 7.82 14.65 -12.03
N ASP A 68 6.57 14.62 -11.55
CA ASP A 68 5.48 15.53 -11.90
C ASP A 68 5.48 16.87 -11.14
N LEU A 69 6.44 17.08 -10.23
CA LEU A 69 6.61 18.33 -9.48
C LEU A 69 7.57 19.33 -10.17
N ARG A 70 8.00 19.07 -11.41
CA ARG A 70 8.90 19.97 -12.16
C ARG A 70 8.35 21.42 -12.18
N GLY A 71 9.00 22.30 -11.42
CA GLY A 71 8.66 23.72 -11.31
C GLY A 71 7.70 24.09 -10.17
N LYS A 72 7.15 23.12 -9.41
CA LYS A 72 6.38 23.37 -8.18
C LYS A 72 7.24 23.11 -6.94
N THR A 73 6.98 23.85 -5.88
CA THR A 73 7.68 23.71 -4.58
C THR A 73 7.09 22.64 -3.68
N SER A 74 5.84 22.21 -3.94
CA SER A 74 5.12 21.22 -3.12
C SER A 74 3.89 20.66 -3.85
N SER A 75 3.45 19.45 -3.49
CA SER A 75 2.14 18.87 -3.85
C SER A 75 1.01 19.24 -2.87
N TYR A 76 1.32 19.89 -1.75
CA TYR A 76 0.38 20.12 -0.65
C TYR A 76 -0.87 20.94 -1.04
N ASP A 77 -0.69 22.00 -1.82
CA ASP A 77 -1.83 22.85 -2.22
C ASP A 77 -2.78 22.08 -3.16
N ASP A 78 -2.23 21.29 -4.08
CA ASP A 78 -3.02 20.40 -4.95
C ASP A 78 -3.75 19.34 -4.09
N PHE A 79 -3.08 18.75 -3.10
CA PHE A 79 -3.64 17.79 -2.16
C PHE A 79 -4.87 18.36 -1.41
N VAL A 80 -4.70 19.51 -0.75
CA VAL A 80 -5.78 20.18 -0.01
C VAL A 80 -6.93 20.58 -0.94
N ALA A 81 -6.62 21.12 -2.11
CA ALA A 81 -7.64 21.49 -3.10
C ALA A 81 -8.46 20.27 -3.56
N ASN A 82 -7.81 19.13 -3.78
CA ASN A 82 -8.48 17.89 -4.17
C ASN A 82 -9.38 17.34 -3.05
N LEU A 83 -8.92 17.34 -1.79
CA LEU A 83 -9.74 16.92 -0.64
C LEU A 83 -10.98 17.80 -0.46
N ARG A 84 -10.85 19.12 -0.63
CA ARG A 84 -11.98 20.07 -0.55
C ARG A 84 -12.96 19.87 -1.70
N THR A 85 -12.45 19.74 -2.92
CA THR A 85 -13.29 19.49 -4.11
C THR A 85 -14.07 18.18 -3.98
N ALA A 86 -13.47 17.16 -3.36
CA ALA A 86 -14.13 15.89 -3.09
C ALA A 86 -15.04 15.90 -1.84
N GLY A 87 -15.06 16.98 -1.06
CA GLY A 87 -15.90 17.11 0.15
C GLY A 87 -15.50 16.16 1.28
N VAL A 88 -14.22 15.77 1.36
CA VAL A 88 -13.68 14.83 2.36
C VAL A 88 -12.60 15.44 3.24
N PHE A 89 -12.31 16.73 3.10
CA PHE A 89 -11.26 17.44 3.86
C PHE A 89 -11.36 17.20 5.38
N GLU A 90 -12.56 17.34 5.96
CA GLU A 90 -12.82 17.13 7.40
C GLU A 90 -12.70 15.65 7.86
N ARG A 91 -12.39 14.73 6.94
CA ARG A 91 -12.23 13.29 7.21
C ARG A 91 -10.77 12.84 7.14
N VAL A 92 -9.86 13.77 6.88
CA VAL A 92 -8.43 13.50 6.75
C VAL A 92 -7.68 14.28 7.82
N GLU A 93 -6.90 13.56 8.62
CA GLU A 93 -5.88 14.12 9.50
C GLU A 93 -4.58 14.24 8.68
N ILE A 94 -4.24 15.47 8.27
CA ILE A 94 -3.11 15.71 7.37
C ILE A 94 -1.83 15.89 8.20
N GLN A 95 -0.84 15.02 7.97
CA GLN A 95 0.45 15.03 8.64
C GLN A 95 1.55 15.41 7.64
N ARG A 96 1.90 16.70 7.59
CA ARG A 96 2.91 17.23 6.66
C ARG A 96 4.33 17.09 7.22
N VAL A 97 4.77 15.85 7.41
CA VAL A 97 6.07 15.47 7.98
C VAL A 97 6.57 14.19 7.29
N TYR A 98 7.82 13.81 7.52
CA TYR A 98 8.28 12.48 7.10
C TYR A 98 7.63 11.39 7.98
N SER A 99 7.43 10.20 7.41
CA SER A 99 6.82 9.05 8.12
C SER A 99 7.56 8.69 9.41
N HIS A 100 8.89 8.81 9.42
CA HIS A 100 9.71 8.53 10.60
C HIS A 100 9.59 9.58 11.72
N GLU A 101 9.16 10.80 11.40
CA GLU A 101 8.86 11.82 12.42
C GLU A 101 7.51 11.50 13.06
N LEU A 102 6.50 11.22 12.26
CA LEU A 102 5.18 10.79 12.75
C LEU A 102 5.28 9.52 13.62
N ALA A 103 6.08 8.55 13.21
CA ALA A 103 6.26 7.29 13.92
C ALA A 103 6.77 7.46 15.37
N ARG A 104 7.52 8.53 15.67
CA ARG A 104 8.04 8.80 17.03
C ARG A 104 6.94 9.17 18.03
N GLU A 105 5.85 9.73 17.53
CA GLU A 105 4.74 10.22 18.35
C GLU A 105 3.50 9.33 18.25
N TRP A 106 3.50 8.38 17.31
CA TRP A 106 2.37 7.50 17.04
C TRP A 106 2.06 6.59 18.23
N LYS A 107 0.79 6.53 18.62
CA LYS A 107 0.29 5.68 19.72
C LYS A 107 -1.00 4.95 19.39
N ASP A 108 -1.62 5.28 18.26
CA ASP A 108 -2.95 4.79 17.92
C ASP A 108 -2.88 3.39 17.29
N SER A 109 -3.87 2.56 17.60
CA SER A 109 -4.05 1.28 16.90
C SER A 109 -4.37 1.50 15.42
N ILE A 110 -3.77 0.70 14.53
CA ILE A 110 -3.96 0.79 13.08
C ILE A 110 -4.80 -0.41 12.61
N ARG A 111 -5.94 -0.11 11.97
CA ARG A 111 -6.79 -1.12 11.32
C ARG A 111 -6.45 -1.34 9.85
N PHE A 112 -5.89 -0.32 9.22
CA PHE A 112 -5.58 -0.31 7.80
C PHE A 112 -4.32 0.53 7.58
N LEU A 113 -3.30 -0.07 6.98
CA LEU A 113 -2.03 0.58 6.65
C LEU A 113 -1.83 0.53 5.13
N TRP A 114 -1.70 1.70 4.53
CA TRP A 114 -1.41 1.90 3.11
C TRP A 114 -0.02 2.54 2.95
N ILE A 115 0.90 1.84 2.26
CA ILE A 115 2.27 2.30 2.02
C ILE A 115 2.46 2.57 0.52
N ASP A 116 2.65 3.83 0.17
CA ASP A 116 2.86 4.35 -1.19
C ASP A 116 3.83 5.55 -1.18
N GLY A 117 4.82 5.50 -0.27
CA GLY A 117 5.81 6.55 -0.07
C GLY A 117 7.11 6.29 -0.84
N ASP A 118 8.17 5.95 -0.12
CA ASP A 118 9.47 5.66 -0.72
C ASP A 118 9.50 4.24 -1.31
N HIS A 119 9.86 4.13 -2.60
CA HIS A 119 9.93 2.86 -3.32
C HIS A 119 11.30 2.16 -3.23
N THR A 120 12.27 2.73 -2.50
CA THR A 120 13.51 2.04 -2.11
C THR A 120 13.20 0.93 -1.11
N TYR A 121 14.08 -0.07 -1.03
CA TYR A 121 13.90 -1.16 -0.06
C TYR A 121 13.97 -0.60 1.37
N GLU A 122 14.95 0.27 1.64
CA GLU A 122 15.20 0.86 2.95
C GLU A 122 14.01 1.71 3.41
N GLY A 123 13.46 2.56 2.54
CA GLY A 123 12.31 3.41 2.84
C GLY A 123 11.04 2.59 3.10
N ALA A 124 10.66 1.74 2.16
CA ALA A 124 9.46 0.90 2.29
C ALA A 124 9.53 -0.04 3.51
N LYS A 125 10.72 -0.59 3.80
CA LYS A 125 10.93 -1.44 4.97
C LYS A 125 10.82 -0.64 6.26
N ALA A 126 11.43 0.54 6.33
CA ALA A 126 11.35 1.42 7.49
C ALA A 126 9.90 1.79 7.79
N ASP A 127 9.11 2.16 6.78
CA ASP A 127 7.68 2.45 6.93
C ASP A 127 6.92 1.26 7.50
N LEU A 128 7.13 0.05 6.96
CA LEU A 128 6.50 -1.15 7.50
C LEU A 128 6.94 -1.42 8.96
N ASP A 129 8.24 -1.40 9.24
CA ASP A 129 8.80 -1.71 10.56
C ASP A 129 8.33 -0.73 11.64
N MET A 130 8.22 0.56 11.31
CA MET A 130 7.79 1.61 12.25
C MET A 130 6.32 1.48 12.65
N PHE A 131 5.45 1.12 11.70
CA PHE A 131 4.00 1.11 11.94
C PHE A 131 3.42 -0.28 12.22
N LYS A 132 4.12 -1.37 11.85
CA LYS A 132 3.71 -2.75 12.13
C LYS A 132 3.40 -3.02 13.62
N PRO A 133 4.15 -2.48 14.61
CA PRO A 133 3.83 -2.69 16.03
C PRO A 133 2.45 -2.16 16.46
N TYR A 134 1.85 -1.24 15.69
CA TYR A 134 0.54 -0.66 15.99
C TYR A 134 -0.61 -1.35 15.25
N LEU A 135 -0.32 -2.31 14.36
CA LEU A 135 -1.35 -3.09 13.69
C LEU A 135 -2.10 -3.96 14.70
N VAL A 136 -3.43 -3.89 14.66
CA VAL A 136 -4.27 -4.77 15.47
C VAL A 136 -4.59 -6.06 14.72
N ASP A 137 -4.88 -7.13 15.46
CA ASP A 137 -5.32 -8.42 14.91
C ASP A 137 -6.50 -8.21 13.94
N GLY A 138 -6.35 -8.71 12.71
CA GLY A 138 -7.31 -8.51 11.62
C GLY A 138 -7.07 -7.26 10.76
N ALA A 139 -6.09 -6.40 11.07
CA ALA A 139 -5.77 -5.24 10.25
C ALA A 139 -5.32 -5.65 8.83
N ILE A 140 -5.50 -4.77 7.86
CA ILE A 140 -5.00 -5.00 6.50
C ILE A 140 -3.82 -4.06 6.23
N VAL A 141 -2.72 -4.63 5.73
CA VAL A 141 -1.59 -3.91 5.18
C VAL A 141 -1.64 -4.02 3.66
N ALA A 142 -1.51 -2.90 2.98
CA ALA A 142 -1.40 -2.84 1.53
C ALA A 142 -0.21 -1.94 1.14
N MET A 143 0.49 -2.35 0.08
CA MET A 143 1.66 -1.65 -0.45
C MET A 143 1.49 -1.45 -1.95
N HIS A 144 1.75 -0.26 -2.43
CA HIS A 144 1.71 0.03 -3.86
C HIS A 144 2.95 -0.51 -4.59
N ASP A 145 2.83 -0.71 -5.90
CA ASP A 145 3.92 -1.07 -6.80
C ASP A 145 4.74 -2.33 -6.47
N VAL A 146 4.17 -3.23 -5.68
CA VAL A 146 4.74 -4.57 -5.40
C VAL A 146 4.93 -5.38 -6.68
N LEU A 147 4.00 -5.33 -7.64
CA LEU A 147 4.17 -5.96 -8.96
C LEU A 147 4.52 -4.96 -10.07
N GLY A 148 5.11 -3.83 -9.67
CA GLY A 148 5.63 -2.79 -10.56
C GLY A 148 7.08 -3.06 -10.96
N THR A 149 7.78 -1.99 -11.35
CA THR A 149 9.21 -2.00 -11.68
C THR A 149 10.10 -1.59 -10.50
N PHE A 150 9.51 -1.23 -9.36
CA PHE A 150 10.25 -0.81 -8.19
C PHE A 150 10.64 -2.02 -7.32
N GLU A 151 11.94 -2.21 -7.13
CA GLU A 151 12.46 -3.36 -6.37
C GLU A 151 12.06 -3.33 -4.89
N GLY A 152 12.06 -2.14 -4.27
CA GLY A 152 11.92 -2.00 -2.82
C GLY A 152 10.59 -2.56 -2.30
N ALA A 153 9.47 -2.06 -2.81
CA ALA A 153 8.14 -2.53 -2.43
C ALA A 153 7.96 -4.03 -2.68
N LEU A 154 8.41 -4.53 -3.84
CA LEU A 154 8.35 -5.96 -4.16
C LEU A 154 9.12 -6.81 -3.14
N ARG A 155 10.36 -6.43 -2.83
CA ARG A 155 11.21 -7.17 -1.90
C ARG A 155 10.66 -7.14 -0.49
N VAL A 156 10.28 -5.96 0.01
CA VAL A 156 9.68 -5.83 1.35
C VAL A 156 8.42 -6.69 1.45
N PHE A 157 7.54 -6.65 0.45
CA PHE A 157 6.33 -7.46 0.49
C PHE A 157 6.62 -8.97 0.47
N VAL A 158 7.60 -9.42 -0.31
CA VAL A 158 8.00 -10.84 -0.31
C VAL A 158 8.62 -11.24 1.03
N GLU A 159 9.65 -10.51 1.47
CA GLU A 159 10.51 -10.87 2.60
C GLU A 159 9.82 -10.64 3.96
N GLU A 160 9.08 -9.54 4.11
CA GLU A 160 8.51 -9.12 5.40
C GLU A 160 7.02 -9.49 5.56
N VAL A 161 6.29 -9.70 4.45
CA VAL A 161 4.84 -9.96 4.48
C VAL A 161 4.51 -11.40 4.06
N LEU A 162 4.97 -11.85 2.89
CA LEU A 162 4.65 -13.21 2.41
C LEU A 162 5.39 -14.30 3.19
N ASP A 163 6.62 -14.05 3.62
CA ASP A 163 7.43 -15.02 4.37
C ASP A 163 7.19 -14.99 5.89
N SER A 164 6.60 -13.91 6.43
CA SER A 164 6.35 -13.74 7.86
C SER A 164 5.27 -14.71 8.39
N ASP A 165 5.22 -14.98 9.68
CA ASP A 165 4.12 -15.71 10.31
C ASP A 165 3.04 -14.83 10.91
N ASP A 166 3.26 -13.53 10.87
CA ASP A 166 2.34 -12.55 11.44
C ASP A 166 1.18 -12.24 10.51
N PHE A 167 1.20 -12.70 9.25
CA PHE A 167 0.15 -12.44 8.28
C PHE A 167 -0.62 -13.71 7.90
N GLY A 168 -1.88 -13.54 7.53
CA GLY A 168 -2.77 -14.62 7.14
C GLY A 168 -3.06 -14.62 5.63
N PRO A 169 -4.32 -14.40 5.21
CA PRO A 169 -4.64 -14.18 3.80
C PRO A 169 -3.82 -13.04 3.20
N ALA A 170 -3.40 -13.23 1.95
CA ALA A 170 -2.68 -12.22 1.17
C ALA A 170 -3.03 -12.38 -0.32
N GLY A 171 -2.68 -11.38 -1.12
CA GLY A 171 -2.86 -11.41 -2.57
C GLY A 171 -2.32 -10.16 -3.25
N PHE A 172 -2.66 -10.04 -4.54
CA PHE A 172 -2.32 -8.87 -5.34
C PHE A 172 -3.56 -8.31 -6.05
N SER A 173 -3.57 -7.01 -6.32
CA SER A 173 -4.57 -6.35 -7.18
C SER A 173 -3.90 -5.23 -7.98
N GLY A 174 -3.75 -5.42 -9.30
CA GLY A 174 -2.98 -4.48 -10.11
C GLY A 174 -1.49 -4.60 -9.77
N SER A 175 -0.86 -3.51 -9.35
CA SER A 175 0.48 -3.52 -8.76
C SER A 175 0.48 -3.68 -7.22
N ILE A 176 -0.69 -3.55 -6.56
CA ILE A 176 -0.82 -3.62 -5.10
C ILE A 176 -0.56 -5.03 -4.58
N GLY A 177 0.29 -5.16 -3.56
CA GLY A 177 0.32 -6.31 -2.67
C GLY A 177 -0.43 -6.02 -1.38
N TRP A 178 -1.20 -6.97 -0.88
CA TRP A 178 -1.91 -6.83 0.40
C TRP A 178 -1.87 -8.10 1.24
N ALA A 179 -1.94 -7.95 2.55
CA ALA A 179 -2.11 -9.05 3.49
C ALA A 179 -2.88 -8.62 4.73
N GLN A 180 -3.58 -9.58 5.34
CA GLN A 180 -4.19 -9.37 6.66
C GLN A 180 -3.19 -9.71 7.77
N TYR A 181 -2.96 -8.78 8.68
CA TYR A 181 -2.21 -8.97 9.90
C TYR A 181 -2.99 -9.88 10.86
N ARG A 182 -2.40 -11.03 11.18
CA ARG A 182 -2.96 -12.12 11.99
C ARG A 182 -1.86 -12.74 12.86
N PRO A 183 -1.32 -12.03 13.86
CA PRO A 183 -0.17 -12.48 14.65
C PRO A 183 -0.44 -13.76 15.45
N ARG A 184 -1.71 -14.09 15.70
CA ARG A 184 -2.12 -15.25 16.48
C ARG A 184 -2.15 -16.55 15.67
N ASP A 185 -2.63 -16.50 14.43
CA ASP A 185 -2.88 -17.68 13.60
C ASP A 185 -2.33 -17.59 12.16
N GLY A 186 -1.58 -16.54 11.81
CA GLY A 186 -0.95 -16.36 10.49
C GLY A 186 0.01 -17.49 10.08
N LYS A 187 0.61 -18.16 11.08
CA LYS A 187 1.43 -19.38 10.91
C LYS A 187 0.65 -20.62 10.46
N ALA A 188 -0.68 -20.58 10.43
CA ALA A 188 -1.50 -21.73 10.03
C ALA A 188 -1.13 -22.23 8.63
N ALA A 189 -1.07 -23.54 8.46
CA ALA A 189 -0.58 -24.17 7.22
C ALA A 189 -1.33 -23.70 5.96
N ARG A 190 -2.65 -23.43 6.07
CA ARG A 190 -3.45 -22.90 4.97
C ARG A 190 -2.96 -21.54 4.46
N PHE A 191 -2.59 -20.64 5.37
CA PHE A 191 -2.13 -19.29 5.05
C PHE A 191 -0.70 -19.31 4.55
N ARG A 192 0.20 -20.01 5.25
CA ARG A 192 1.58 -20.21 4.81
C ARG A 192 1.65 -20.80 3.40
N ARG A 193 0.87 -21.84 3.10
CA ARG A 193 0.86 -22.48 1.76
C ARG A 193 0.44 -21.49 0.68
N ARG A 194 -0.64 -20.73 0.89
CA ARG A 194 -1.09 -19.70 -0.06
C ARG A 194 -0.05 -18.60 -0.27
N ARG A 195 0.54 -18.08 0.81
CA ARG A 195 1.56 -17.03 0.72
C ARG A 195 2.84 -17.51 0.04
N ARG A 196 3.28 -18.74 0.30
CA ARG A 196 4.39 -19.36 -0.45
C ARG A 196 4.11 -19.48 -1.93
N LEU A 197 2.88 -19.84 -2.33
CA LEU A 197 2.50 -19.89 -3.74
C LEU A 197 2.53 -18.49 -4.40
N LEU A 198 2.14 -17.44 -3.68
CA LEU A 198 2.27 -16.05 -4.14
C LEU A 198 3.73 -15.60 -4.23
N ALA A 199 4.56 -16.03 -3.29
CA ALA A 199 5.98 -15.65 -3.21
C ALA A 199 6.82 -16.25 -4.35
N ILE A 200 6.44 -17.41 -4.90
CA ILE A 200 7.19 -18.06 -6.00
C ILE A 200 7.35 -17.14 -7.21
N PRO A 201 6.28 -16.69 -7.89
CA PRO A 201 6.42 -15.80 -9.04
C PRO A 201 6.92 -14.41 -8.65
N ALA A 202 6.54 -13.89 -7.47
CA ALA A 202 6.99 -12.59 -6.99
C ALA A 202 8.52 -12.54 -6.78
N ARG A 203 9.12 -13.60 -6.22
CA ARG A 203 10.58 -13.70 -6.06
C ARG A 203 11.33 -13.67 -7.39
N GLN A 204 10.75 -14.25 -8.44
CA GLN A 204 11.39 -14.24 -9.77
C GLN A 204 11.36 -12.85 -10.42
N LEU A 205 10.49 -11.95 -9.95
CA LEU A 205 10.45 -10.57 -10.40
C LEU A 205 11.52 -9.69 -9.71
N ILE A 206 12.06 -10.09 -8.55
CA ILE A 206 13.05 -9.29 -7.81
C ILE A 206 14.30 -8.97 -8.66
N PRO A 207 14.97 -9.94 -9.31
CA PRO A 207 16.14 -9.64 -10.15
C PRO A 207 15.82 -8.77 -11.37
N VAL A 208 14.55 -8.79 -11.81
CA VAL A 208 14.06 -8.02 -12.95
C VAL A 208 13.82 -6.56 -12.53
N ALA A 209 13.15 -6.35 -11.39
CA ALA A 209 12.89 -5.03 -10.82
C ALA A 209 14.20 -4.28 -10.48
N ARG A 210 15.17 -4.99 -9.89
CA ARG A 210 16.53 -4.45 -9.59
C ARG A 210 17.27 -3.89 -10.81
N ARG A 211 16.90 -4.32 -12.01
CA ARG A 211 17.51 -3.90 -13.28
C ARG A 211 16.61 -2.96 -14.09
N ALA A 212 15.44 -2.61 -13.55
CA ALA A 212 14.41 -1.84 -14.24
C ALA A 212 14.59 -0.32 -14.09
N ASP A 213 15.52 0.17 -13.26
CA ASP A 213 15.84 1.60 -13.10
C ASP A 213 16.19 2.30 -14.42
N ARG A 214 16.56 1.54 -15.47
CA ARG A 214 16.85 2.02 -16.83
C ARG A 214 15.82 1.59 -17.87
N GLY A 215 14.65 1.14 -17.44
CA GLY A 215 13.59 0.59 -18.28
C GLY A 215 13.67 -0.93 -18.48
N LEU A 216 12.53 -1.53 -18.83
CA LEU A 216 12.42 -2.97 -19.13
C LEU A 216 12.75 -3.24 -20.61
N HIS A 217 13.94 -3.78 -20.88
CA HIS A 217 14.40 -4.15 -22.22
C HIS A 217 14.85 -5.61 -22.32
N GLY A 218 14.81 -6.15 -23.55
CA GLY A 218 15.35 -7.48 -23.89
C GLY A 218 14.85 -8.61 -22.97
N TRP A 219 15.79 -9.37 -22.41
CA TRP A 219 15.52 -10.53 -21.56
C TRP A 219 14.76 -10.18 -20.27
N ASN A 220 15.02 -9.02 -19.66
CA ASN A 220 14.29 -8.59 -18.45
C ASN A 220 12.81 -8.32 -18.75
N LYS A 221 12.50 -7.72 -19.91
CA LYS A 221 11.12 -7.54 -20.36
C LYS A 221 10.41 -8.88 -20.61
N PHE A 222 11.13 -9.85 -21.15
CA PHE A 222 10.61 -11.21 -21.34
C PHE A 222 10.32 -11.87 -19.99
N LEU A 223 11.29 -11.89 -19.07
CA LEU A 223 11.11 -12.45 -17.72
C LEU A 223 9.96 -11.78 -16.95
N TYR A 224 9.85 -10.45 -17.04
CA TYR A 224 8.73 -9.71 -16.46
C TYR A 224 7.39 -10.21 -17.02
N LYS A 225 7.27 -10.31 -18.35
CA LYS A 225 6.05 -10.80 -19.02
C LYS A 225 5.76 -12.27 -18.75
N LEU A 226 6.77 -13.07 -18.42
CA LEU A 226 6.63 -14.48 -18.07
C LEU A 226 6.13 -14.66 -16.62
N TRP A 227 6.77 -13.99 -15.66
CA TRP A 227 6.52 -14.20 -14.23
C TRP A 227 5.35 -13.38 -13.68
N ARG A 228 5.13 -12.15 -14.17
CA ARG A 228 4.07 -11.29 -13.65
C ARG A 228 2.65 -11.86 -13.81
N PRO A 229 2.27 -12.50 -14.94
CA PRO A 229 0.96 -13.14 -15.07
C PRO A 229 0.75 -14.30 -14.10
N LEU A 230 1.83 -14.94 -13.62
CA LEU A 230 1.77 -16.05 -12.67
C LEU A 230 1.51 -15.58 -11.23
N ALA A 231 1.78 -14.30 -10.92
CA ALA A 231 1.30 -13.67 -9.69
C ALA A 231 -0.17 -13.24 -9.94
N PRO A 232 -1.18 -13.85 -9.29
CA PRO A 232 -2.58 -13.54 -9.56
C PRO A 232 -2.89 -12.13 -9.08
N HIS A 233 -2.99 -11.21 -10.04
CA HIS A 233 -3.11 -9.77 -9.81
C HIS A 233 -4.32 -9.18 -10.54
N GLY A 234 -5.30 -10.01 -10.90
CA GLY A 234 -6.62 -9.63 -11.39
C GLY A 234 -7.51 -9.10 -10.26
N ASP A 235 -8.77 -8.75 -10.56
CA ASP A 235 -9.67 -8.18 -9.54
C ASP A 235 -9.81 -9.13 -8.35
N VAL A 236 -9.55 -8.60 -7.16
CA VAL A 236 -9.83 -9.34 -5.94
C VAL A 236 -11.34 -9.35 -5.75
N ASN A 237 -11.94 -10.53 -5.83
CA ASN A 237 -13.36 -10.70 -5.61
C ASN A 237 -13.73 -10.22 -4.20
N LEU A 238 -14.66 -9.27 -4.09
CA LEU A 238 -15.03 -8.66 -2.81
C LEU A 238 -15.63 -9.67 -1.81
N LYS A 239 -16.40 -10.66 -2.30
CA LYS A 239 -16.91 -11.74 -1.46
C LYS A 239 -15.79 -12.61 -0.94
N TYR A 240 -14.79 -12.88 -1.78
CA TYR A 240 -13.59 -13.59 -1.35
C TYR A 240 -12.82 -12.78 -0.32
N LEU A 241 -12.56 -11.49 -0.56
CA LEU A 241 -11.88 -10.61 0.38
C LEU A 241 -12.59 -10.62 1.74
N ALA A 242 -13.91 -10.37 1.75
CA ALA A 242 -14.72 -10.41 2.97
C ALA A 242 -14.68 -11.76 3.69
N ALA A 243 -14.73 -12.88 2.95
CA ALA A 243 -14.72 -14.22 3.52
C ALA A 243 -13.35 -14.64 4.07
N VAL A 244 -12.25 -14.10 3.53
CA VAL A 244 -10.91 -14.41 4.05
C VAL A 244 -10.47 -13.45 5.14
N THR A 245 -11.01 -12.23 5.16
CA THR A 245 -10.69 -11.24 6.19
C THR A 245 -11.60 -11.32 7.42
N SER A 246 -12.75 -12.00 7.36
CA SER A 246 -13.62 -12.25 8.52
C SER A 246 -12.97 -13.10 9.62
#